data_AF-A0A2N1R3G2-F1
#
_entry.id   AF-A0A2N1R3G2-F1
#
_cell.length_a   1.000
_cell.length_b   1.000
_cell.length_c   1.000
_cell.angle_alpha   90.00
_cell.angle_beta   90.00
_cell.angle_gamma   90.00
#
_symmetry.space_group_name_H-M   'P 1'
#
loop_
_entity.id
_entity.type
_entity.pdbx_description
1 polymer ?
#
loop_
_entity_poly.entity_id
_entity_poly.type
_entity_poly.pdbx_seq_one_letter_code
_entity_poly.pdbx_strand_id
1 'polypeptide(L)'
;MTATFLLVAASLTSCAVLRAGEYATEAFMRESDPALAADAMPTMMKAAEALSLADPRSESKALTRASLYVMDANAFLDTEAFLLPEEDYAASRLLSLRAKALYLRASAILVPLVERKEPSIFTGDSGGGSAGGTSSTG
;
A
#
# COMPACT_ATOMS: atom_id res chain seq x y z
N MET A 1 26.60 -34.90 4.33
CA MET A 1 25.27 -35.37 3.88
C MET A 1 24.13 -34.83 4.73
N THR A 2 24.28 -34.63 6.04
CA THR A 2 23.24 -34.04 6.92
C THR A 2 22.98 -32.55 6.65
N ALA A 3 24.03 -31.74 6.45
CA ALA A 3 23.90 -30.31 6.18
C ALA A 3 23.16 -30.01 4.86
N THR A 4 23.41 -30.80 3.81
CA THR A 4 22.73 -30.66 2.52
C THR A 4 21.25 -31.00 2.60
N PHE A 5 20.89 -32.01 3.41
CA PHE A 5 19.50 -32.39 3.66
C PHE A 5 18.74 -31.32 4.45
N LEU A 6 19.38 -30.69 5.44
CA LEU A 6 18.83 -29.60 6.24
C LEU A 6 18.62 -28.32 5.42
N LEU A 7 19.54 -28.01 4.50
CA LEU A 7 19.46 -26.84 3.63
C LEU A 7 18.40 -27.00 2.53
N VAL A 8 18.20 -28.22 2.01
CA VAL A 8 17.11 -28.55 1.09
C VAL A 8 15.75 -28.54 1.79
N ALA A 9 15.66 -29.06 3.02
CA ALA A 9 14.42 -28.99 3.80
C ALA A 9 14.01 -27.53 4.09
N ALA A 10 14.99 -26.67 4.43
CA ALA A 10 14.74 -25.25 4.70
C ALA A 10 14.27 -24.46 3.47
N SER A 11 14.81 -24.75 2.28
CA SER A 11 14.38 -24.08 1.04
C SER A 11 12.98 -24.50 0.61
N LEU A 12 12.63 -25.78 0.75
CA LEU A 12 11.29 -26.31 0.46
C LEU A 12 10.22 -25.69 1.38
N THR A 13 10.51 -25.52 2.66
CA THR A 13 9.57 -24.88 3.61
C THR A 13 9.32 -23.41 3.29
N SER A 14 10.32 -22.69 2.78
CA SER A 14 10.17 -21.27 2.39
C SER A 14 9.16 -21.10 1.24
N CYS A 15 9.26 -21.94 0.20
CA CYS A 15 8.31 -21.92 -0.92
C CYS A 15 6.87 -22.26 -0.51
N ALA A 16 6.68 -23.23 0.40
CA ALA A 16 5.35 -23.60 0.87
C ALA A 16 4.67 -22.46 1.64
N VAL A 17 5.42 -21.77 2.53
CA VAL A 17 4.91 -20.63 3.30
C VAL A 17 4.58 -19.45 2.39
N LEU A 18 5.45 -19.14 1.41
CA LEU A 18 5.19 -18.08 0.43
C LEU A 18 3.93 -18.36 -0.42
N ARG A 19 3.75 -19.59 -0.90
CA ARG A 19 2.53 -19.99 -1.62
C ARG A 19 1.28 -19.93 -0.75
N ALA A 20 1.37 -20.36 0.50
CA ALA A 20 0.25 -20.25 1.44
C ALA A 20 -0.19 -18.79 1.62
N GLY A 21 0.75 -17.83 1.64
CA GLY A 21 0.45 -16.40 1.68
C GLY A 21 -0.27 -15.88 0.43
N GLU A 22 0.11 -16.36 -0.76
CA GLU A 22 -0.56 -16.03 -2.02
C GLU A 22 -2.01 -16.55 -2.04
N TYR A 23 -2.22 -17.83 -1.68
CA TYR A 23 -3.57 -18.42 -1.60
C TYR A 23 -4.43 -17.78 -0.51
N ALA A 24 -3.84 -17.41 0.63
CA ALA A 24 -4.56 -16.66 1.66
C ALA A 24 -5.06 -15.33 1.07
N THR A 25 -4.19 -14.58 0.41
CA THR A 25 -4.56 -13.31 -0.23
C THR A 25 -5.68 -13.51 -1.25
N GLU A 26 -5.59 -14.53 -2.09
CA GLU A 26 -6.63 -14.85 -3.07
C GLU A 26 -7.98 -15.22 -2.42
N ALA A 27 -7.96 -15.96 -1.31
CA ALA A 27 -9.17 -16.30 -0.56
C ALA A 27 -9.83 -15.05 0.05
N PHE A 28 -9.05 -14.16 0.68
CA PHE A 28 -9.58 -12.91 1.23
C PHE A 28 -10.14 -11.98 0.16
N MET A 29 -9.49 -11.87 -1.00
CA MET A 29 -9.99 -11.03 -2.10
C MET A 29 -11.25 -11.60 -2.77
N ARG A 30 -11.56 -12.87 -2.53
CA ARG A 30 -12.78 -13.54 -3.00
C ARG A 30 -13.90 -13.57 -1.97
N GLU A 31 -13.71 -12.95 -0.81
CA GLU A 31 -14.79 -12.81 0.17
C GLU A 31 -15.94 -12.02 -0.45
N SER A 32 -17.13 -12.60 -0.42
CA SER A 32 -18.34 -12.06 -1.05
C SER A 32 -19.24 -11.33 -0.04
N ASP A 33 -19.09 -11.64 1.25
CA ASP A 33 -19.79 -10.94 2.32
C ASP A 33 -19.01 -9.68 2.70
N PRO A 34 -19.58 -8.47 2.48
CA PRO A 34 -18.88 -7.21 2.76
C PRO A 34 -18.58 -7.02 4.25
N ALA A 35 -19.37 -7.59 5.17
CA ALA A 35 -19.10 -7.48 6.60
C ALA A 35 -17.90 -8.34 7.00
N LEU A 36 -17.82 -9.58 6.50
CA LEU A 36 -16.66 -10.45 6.74
C LEU A 36 -15.39 -9.88 6.08
N ALA A 37 -15.52 -9.29 4.90
CA ALA A 37 -14.42 -8.60 4.25
C ALA A 37 -13.91 -7.44 5.13
N ALA A 38 -14.81 -6.57 5.64
CA ALA A 38 -14.47 -5.45 6.52
C ALA A 38 -13.73 -5.92 7.78
N ASP A 39 -14.21 -6.97 8.43
CA ASP A 39 -13.62 -7.52 9.65
C ASP A 39 -12.23 -8.13 9.41
N ALA A 40 -12.00 -8.74 8.23
CA ALA A 40 -10.75 -9.38 7.87
C ALA A 40 -9.67 -8.40 7.36
N MET A 41 -10.07 -7.27 6.79
CA MET A 41 -9.15 -6.33 6.11
C MET A 41 -7.98 -5.86 6.97
N PRO A 42 -8.16 -5.46 8.25
CA PRO A 42 -7.05 -5.03 9.10
C PRO A 42 -5.97 -6.12 9.25
N THR A 43 -6.37 -7.38 9.38
CA THR A 43 -5.45 -8.51 9.47
C THR A 43 -4.69 -8.69 8.17
N MET A 44 -5.37 -8.58 7.03
CA MET A 44 -4.75 -8.67 5.70
C MET A 44 -3.73 -7.57 5.44
N MET A 45 -4.06 -6.32 5.80
CA MET A 45 -3.12 -5.20 5.71
C MET A 45 -1.86 -5.45 6.54
N LYS A 46 -2.00 -6.05 7.73
CA LYS A 46 -0.86 -6.37 8.60
C LYS A 46 -0.03 -7.55 8.11
N ALA A 47 -0.65 -8.55 7.50
CA ALA A 47 0.07 -9.63 6.83
C ALA A 47 0.91 -9.09 5.65
N ALA A 48 0.34 -8.23 4.81
CA ALA A 48 1.07 -7.60 3.71
C ALA A 48 2.19 -6.66 4.19
N GLU A 49 1.96 -5.93 5.29
CA GLU A 49 3.00 -5.14 5.96
C GLU A 49 4.16 -6.00 6.44
N ALA A 50 3.89 -7.13 7.11
CA ALA A 50 4.92 -8.07 7.53
C ALA A 50 5.71 -8.64 6.35
N LEU A 51 5.03 -9.01 5.26
CA LEU A 51 5.67 -9.53 4.06
C LEU A 51 6.56 -8.48 3.36
N SER A 52 6.11 -7.22 3.33
CA SER A 52 6.89 -6.10 2.81
C SER A 52 8.12 -5.80 3.68
N LEU A 53 8.01 -5.93 5.02
CA LEU A 53 9.14 -5.78 5.94
C LEU A 53 10.16 -6.93 5.82
N ALA A 54 9.69 -8.15 5.53
CA ALA A 54 10.55 -9.30 5.32
C ALA A 54 11.41 -9.19 4.05
N ASP A 55 10.96 -8.42 3.06
CA ASP A 55 11.68 -8.18 1.80
C ASP A 55 11.44 -6.75 1.29
N PRO A 56 12.14 -5.76 1.87
CA PRO A 56 11.93 -4.34 1.57
C PRO A 56 12.29 -3.94 0.13
N ARG A 57 13.01 -4.80 -0.61
CA ARG A 57 13.44 -4.52 -1.99
C ARG A 57 12.39 -4.92 -3.02
N SER A 58 11.39 -5.70 -2.64
CA SER A 58 10.34 -6.15 -3.54
C SER A 58 9.31 -5.06 -3.79
N GLU A 59 9.35 -4.48 -4.98
CA GLU A 59 8.34 -3.50 -5.42
C GLU A 59 6.93 -4.10 -5.46
N SER A 60 6.80 -5.39 -5.81
CA SER A 60 5.51 -6.07 -5.84
C SER A 60 4.88 -6.17 -4.45
N LYS A 61 5.66 -6.52 -3.42
CA LYS A 61 5.16 -6.57 -2.04
C LYS A 61 4.80 -5.18 -1.52
N ALA A 62 5.60 -4.17 -1.85
CA ALA A 62 5.30 -2.78 -1.52
C ALA A 62 4.00 -2.30 -2.19
N LEU A 63 3.81 -2.63 -3.47
CA LEU A 63 2.60 -2.34 -4.23
C LEU A 63 1.37 -3.02 -3.60
N THR A 64 1.42 -4.32 -3.33
CA THR A 64 0.32 -5.04 -2.67
C THR A 64 -0.07 -4.40 -1.35
N ARG A 65 0.91 -4.07 -0.49
CA ARG A 65 0.66 -3.39 0.78
C ARG A 65 -0.05 -2.05 0.59
N ALA A 66 0.43 -1.22 -0.35
CA ALA A 66 -0.16 0.08 -0.62
C ALA A 66 -1.57 -0.03 -1.21
N SER A 67 -1.79 -0.97 -2.13
CA SER A 67 -3.11 -1.24 -2.70
C SER A 67 -4.14 -1.62 -1.63
N LEU A 68 -3.77 -2.44 -0.65
CA LEU A 68 -4.66 -2.78 0.47
C LEU A 68 -5.01 -1.57 1.33
N TYR A 69 -4.09 -0.63 1.55
CA TYR A 69 -4.40 0.63 2.25
C TYR A 69 -5.41 1.49 1.47
N VAL A 70 -5.27 1.60 0.15
CA VAL A 70 -6.21 2.34 -0.70
C VAL A 70 -7.58 1.66 -0.70
N MET A 71 -7.61 0.34 -0.81
CA MET A 71 -8.84 -0.44 -0.85
C MET A 71 -9.62 -0.33 0.46
N ASP A 72 -8.95 -0.47 1.61
CA ASP A 72 -9.56 -0.33 2.94
C ASP A 72 -10.12 1.08 3.17
N ALA A 73 -9.31 2.09 2.83
CA ALA A 73 -9.71 3.49 2.95
C ALA A 73 -10.97 3.80 2.14
N ASN A 74 -11.04 3.34 0.89
CA ASN A 74 -12.14 3.62 0.00
C ASN A 74 -13.39 2.80 0.36
N ALA A 75 -13.25 1.47 0.45
CA ALA A 75 -14.37 0.56 0.53
C ALA A 75 -15.07 0.61 1.90
N PHE A 76 -14.31 0.78 2.99
CA PHE A 76 -14.86 0.66 4.33
C PHE A 76 -14.90 1.99 5.09
N LEU A 77 -13.90 2.87 4.95
CA LEU A 77 -13.87 4.11 5.74
C LEU A 77 -14.56 5.29 5.05
N ASP A 78 -14.14 5.65 3.84
CA ASP A 78 -14.70 6.79 3.11
C ASP A 78 -16.15 6.54 2.70
N THR A 79 -16.46 5.32 2.24
CA THR A 79 -17.82 4.96 1.86
C THR A 79 -18.76 5.03 3.08
N GLU A 80 -18.34 4.51 4.24
CA GLU A 80 -19.13 4.62 5.48
C GLU A 80 -19.26 6.09 5.93
N ALA A 81 -18.20 6.89 5.82
CA ALA A 81 -18.24 8.32 6.13
C ALA A 81 -19.26 9.07 5.26
N PHE A 82 -19.37 8.71 3.98
CA PHE A 82 -20.28 9.31 3.02
C PHE A 82 -21.75 8.90 3.24
N LEU A 83 -21.98 7.70 3.75
CA LEU A 83 -23.33 7.17 3.99
C LEU A 83 -23.95 7.63 5.31
N LEU A 84 -23.15 8.19 6.22
CA LEU A 84 -23.66 8.72 7.49
C LEU A 84 -24.58 9.94 7.29
N PRO A 85 -25.66 10.07 8.08
CA PRO A 85 -26.50 11.27 8.09
C PRO A 85 -25.73 12.54 8.45
N GLU A 86 -26.23 13.71 8.02
CA GLU A 86 -25.57 15.00 8.31
C GLU A 86 -25.49 15.29 9.81
N GLU A 87 -26.45 14.80 10.60
CA GLU A 87 -26.49 14.94 12.05
C GLU A 87 -25.28 14.25 12.72
N ASP A 88 -24.72 13.22 12.09
CA ASP A 88 -23.57 12.45 12.55
C ASP A 88 -22.24 12.98 11.97
N TYR A 89 -22.16 14.28 11.70
CA TYR A 89 -20.98 14.95 11.14
C TYR A 89 -19.67 14.58 11.85
N ALA A 90 -19.68 14.50 13.19
CA ALA A 90 -18.49 14.17 13.96
C ALA A 90 -17.96 12.75 13.66
N ALA A 91 -18.87 11.78 13.50
CA ALA A 91 -18.52 10.40 13.17
C ALA A 91 -18.03 10.30 11.71
N SER A 92 -18.73 10.94 10.77
CA SER A 92 -18.30 11.02 9.37
C SER A 92 -16.90 11.63 9.26
N ARG A 93 -16.66 12.74 9.96
CA ARG A 93 -15.35 13.41 9.96
C ARG A 93 -14.24 12.53 10.51
N LEU A 94 -14.51 11.74 11.55
CA LEU A 94 -13.54 10.81 12.11
C LEU A 94 -13.15 9.73 11.10
N LEU A 95 -14.14 9.14 10.42
CA LEU A 95 -13.92 8.12 9.39
C LEU A 95 -13.11 8.69 8.21
N SER A 96 -13.47 9.87 7.69
CA SER A 96 -12.72 10.52 6.61
C SER A 96 -11.26 10.84 7.00
N LEU A 97 -11.00 11.22 8.26
CA LEU A 97 -9.64 11.44 8.73
C LEU A 97 -8.84 10.13 8.78
N ARG A 98 -9.46 9.02 9.17
CA ARG A 98 -8.83 7.70 9.15
C ARG A 98 -8.54 7.23 7.73
N ALA A 99 -9.49 7.38 6.80
CA ALA A 99 -9.30 7.07 5.38
C ALA A 99 -8.16 7.90 4.77
N LYS A 100 -8.15 9.21 5.02
CA LYS A 100 -7.07 10.11 4.60
C LYS A 100 -5.69 9.62 5.07
N ALA A 101 -5.58 9.18 6.32
CA ALA A 101 -4.31 8.66 6.84
C ALA A 101 -3.83 7.41 6.09
N LEU A 102 -4.75 6.53 5.67
CA LEU A 102 -4.42 5.35 4.87
C LEU A 102 -4.00 5.71 3.44
N TYR A 103 -4.68 6.64 2.77
CA TYR A 103 -4.25 7.11 1.45
C TYR A 103 -2.87 7.76 1.48
N LEU A 104 -2.58 8.58 2.50
CA LEU A 104 -1.27 9.20 2.66
C LEU A 104 -0.18 8.15 2.92
N ARG A 105 -0.50 7.07 3.66
CA ARG A 105 0.43 5.95 3.83
C ARG A 105 0.66 5.20 2.53
N ALA A 106 -0.38 5.00 1.73
CA ALA A 106 -0.25 4.39 0.40
C ALA A 106 0.56 5.28 -0.54
N SER A 107 0.32 6.58 -0.58
CA SER A 107 1.03 7.51 -1.46
C SER A 107 2.52 7.60 -1.11
N ALA A 108 2.88 7.59 0.17
CA ALA A 108 4.27 7.53 0.61
C ALA A 108 5.02 6.28 0.09
N ILE A 109 4.30 5.19 -0.18
CA ILE A 109 4.86 3.99 -0.79
C ILE A 109 4.87 4.13 -2.32
N LEU A 110 3.74 4.51 -2.94
CA LEU A 110 3.54 4.46 -4.39
C LEU A 110 4.26 5.56 -5.15
N VAL A 111 4.32 6.79 -4.63
CA VAL A 111 4.94 7.94 -5.31
C VAL A 111 6.40 7.62 -5.69
N PRO A 112 7.27 7.15 -4.78
CA PRO A 112 8.63 6.75 -5.15
C PRO A 112 8.70 5.59 -6.15
N LEU A 113 7.74 4.66 -6.16
CA LEU A 113 7.71 3.57 -7.16
C LEU A 113 7.45 4.13 -8.56
N VAL A 114 6.49 5.06 -8.65
CA VAL A 114 6.11 5.68 -9.92
C VAL A 114 7.21 6.62 -10.40
N GLU A 115 7.83 7.43 -9.54
CA GLU A 115 8.96 8.31 -9.91
C GLU A 115 10.17 7.55 -10.45
N ARG A 116 10.44 6.33 -9.98
CA ARG A 116 11.52 5.50 -10.54
C ARG A 116 11.24 5.04 -11.96
N LYS A 117 9.96 4.85 -12.31
CA LYS A 117 9.54 4.44 -13.65
C LYS A 117 9.43 5.64 -14.58
N GLU A 118 8.89 6.73 -14.06
CA GLU A 118 8.65 7.98 -14.78
C GLU A 118 9.21 9.16 -13.94
N PRO A 119 10.49 9.52 -14.14
CA PRO A 119 11.11 10.61 -13.40
C PRO A 119 10.33 11.92 -13.57
N SER A 120 10.26 12.72 -12.50
CA SER A 120 9.63 14.06 -12.47
C SER A 120 8.13 14.15 -12.74
N ILE A 121 7.39 13.04 -12.77
CA ILE A 121 5.93 13.04 -13.00
C ILE A 121 5.12 13.75 -11.90
N PHE A 122 5.61 13.79 -10.66
CA PHE A 122 4.96 14.50 -9.55
C PHE A 122 5.65 15.83 -9.19
N THR A 123 6.88 16.05 -9.66
CA THR A 123 7.54 17.35 -9.57
C THR A 123 7.02 18.21 -10.72
N GLY A 124 5.80 18.73 -10.54
CA GLY A 124 5.29 19.78 -11.40
C GLY A 124 6.28 20.95 -11.39
N ASP A 125 6.56 21.50 -12.58
CA ASP A 125 7.34 22.71 -12.81
C ASP A 125 6.99 23.78 -11.76
N SER A 126 7.74 23.77 -10.67
CA SER A 126 7.76 24.81 -9.64
C SER A 126 8.90 25.77 -10.00
N GLY A 127 9.03 26.11 -11.28
CA GLY A 127 10.01 27.01 -11.87
C GLY A 127 9.43 28.41 -12.12
N GLY A 128 8.67 28.95 -11.17
CA GLY A 128 8.41 30.38 -11.11
C GLY A 128 9.65 31.13 -10.61
N GLY A 129 10.49 31.63 -11.52
CA GLY A 129 11.39 32.77 -11.31
C GLY A 129 12.68 32.53 -10.53
N SER A 130 13.79 32.39 -11.26
CA SER A 130 15.08 32.94 -10.81
C SER A 130 15.62 33.85 -11.90
N ALA A 131 15.60 35.15 -11.61
CA ALA A 131 16.42 36.15 -12.27
C ALA A 131 17.91 35.77 -12.14
N GLY A 132 18.69 36.11 -13.15
CA GLY A 132 20.15 35.92 -13.14
C GLY A 132 20.75 36.14 -14.52
N GLY A 133 20.71 37.37 -15.02
CA GLY A 133 21.53 37.75 -16.16
C GLY A 133 22.99 37.87 -15.76
N THR A 134 23.88 37.42 -16.64
CA THR A 134 25.17 38.08 -16.90
C THR A 134 25.64 37.74 -18.32
N SER A 135 25.90 38.81 -19.07
CA SER A 135 26.70 39.01 -20.27
C SER A 135 27.92 38.10 -20.49
N SER A 136 28.23 37.78 -21.75
CA SER A 136 29.40 38.28 -22.52
C SER A 136 29.60 37.45 -23.81
N THR A 137 29.48 38.04 -25.00
CA THR A 137 30.57 38.53 -25.87
C THR A 137 31.40 37.41 -26.53
N GLY A 138 31.35 37.37 -27.87
CA GLY A 138 32.16 36.51 -28.74
C GLY A 138 31.56 36.43 -30.13
#